data_AF-A0A835FHR5-F1
#
_entry.id   AF-A0A835FHR5-F1
#
_cell.length_a   1.000
_cell.length_b   1.000
_cell.length_c   1.000
_cell.angle_alpha   90.00
_cell.angle_beta   90.00
_cell.angle_gamma   90.00
#
_symmetry.space_group_name_H-M   'P 1'
#
loop_
_entity.id
_entity.type
_entity.pdbx_description
1 polymer ?
#
loop_
_entity_poly.entity_id
_entity_poly.type
_entity_poly.pdbx_seq_one_letter_code
_entity_poly.pdbx_strand_id
1 'polypeptide(L)'
;MVDAVGTITKIVEVGLKIKRAADMVKQNKDVCKQIKDRAEILSITLSQHQNNAELMNNFAVRAALEALDQTLGEALNLVMECQQKTNCVCLFCTAGNLSQKLVKMEQRISYKNMDAMFAIMSFLLPREFNQGSSQKVWFIENSYNSCIILVFQRDQLLIRMEI
;
A
#
# COMPACT_ATOMS: atom_id res chain seq x y z
N MET A 1 -10.24 17.24 -10.93
CA MET A 1 -9.69 15.87 -11.08
C MET A 1 -8.18 15.99 -10.99
N VAL A 2 -7.53 15.41 -9.99
CA VAL A 2 -6.06 15.43 -9.89
C VAL A 2 -5.54 14.30 -10.79
N ASP A 3 -4.52 14.53 -11.59
CA ASP A 3 -3.86 13.44 -12.34
C ASP A 3 -3.05 12.54 -11.37
N ALA A 4 -2.78 11.29 -11.75
CA ALA A 4 -2.09 10.37 -10.85
C ALA A 4 -0.65 10.80 -10.53
N VAL A 5 0.00 11.59 -11.39
CA VAL A 5 1.34 12.13 -11.13
C VAL A 5 1.30 13.08 -9.93
N GLY A 6 0.31 13.97 -9.90
CA GLY A 6 0.04 14.84 -8.75
C GLY A 6 -0.28 14.04 -7.49
N THR A 7 -1.04 12.94 -7.62
CA THR A 7 -1.36 12.06 -6.48
C THR A 7 -0.13 11.32 -5.95
N ILE A 8 0.75 10.78 -6.80
CA ILE A 8 2.02 10.15 -6.37
C ILE A 8 2.89 11.18 -5.65
N THR A 9 2.98 12.40 -6.17
CA THR A 9 3.73 13.48 -5.52
C THR A 9 3.22 13.75 -4.10
N LYS A 10 1.89 13.78 -3.91
CA LYS A 10 1.27 13.92 -2.58
C LYS A 10 1.58 12.72 -1.69
N ILE A 11 1.48 11.50 -2.20
CA ILE A 11 1.81 10.28 -1.44
C ILE A 11 3.26 10.32 -0.93
N VAL A 12 4.21 10.71 -1.79
CA VAL A 12 5.62 10.87 -1.40
C VAL A 12 5.77 11.95 -0.32
N GLU A 13 5.10 13.10 -0.48
CA GLU A 13 5.13 14.17 0.51
C GLU A 13 4.55 13.74 1.86
N VAL A 14 3.41 13.06 1.86
CA VAL A 14 2.75 12.51 3.06
C VAL A 14 3.63 11.43 3.70
N GLY A 15 4.26 10.56 2.91
CA GLY A 15 5.21 9.56 3.40
C GLY A 15 6.38 10.19 4.15
N LEU A 16 6.94 11.29 3.63
CA LEU A 16 7.98 12.05 4.33
C LEU A 16 7.46 12.70 5.63
N LYS A 17 6.23 13.21 5.65
CA LYS A 17 5.60 13.74 6.87
C LYS A 17 5.39 12.65 7.92
N ILE A 18 4.93 11.47 7.51
CA ILE A 18 4.76 10.30 8.38
C ILE A 18 6.10 9.89 8.98
N LYS A 19 7.16 9.80 8.15
CA LYS A 19 8.52 9.48 8.61
C LYS A 19 8.99 10.44 9.70
N ARG A 20 8.93 11.75 9.45
CA ARG A 20 9.29 12.78 10.43
C ARG A 20 8.44 12.68 11.70
N ALA A 21 7.14 12.46 11.54
CA ALA A 21 6.22 12.37 12.65
C ALA A 21 6.52 11.15 13.54
N ALA A 22 6.77 9.99 12.92
CA ALA A 22 7.12 8.73 13.55
C ALA A 22 8.44 8.81 14.33
N ASP A 23 9.43 9.54 13.81
CA ASP A 23 10.71 9.75 14.49
C ASP A 23 10.59 10.58 15.78
N MET A 24 9.49 11.31 15.96
CA MET A 24 9.22 12.16 17.14
C MET A 24 8.23 11.55 18.14
N VAL A 25 7.76 10.32 17.93
CA VAL A 25 6.72 9.72 18.79
C VAL A 25 7.25 9.34 20.17
N LYS A 26 6.40 9.49 21.17
CA LYS A 26 6.71 9.20 22.59
C LYS A 26 6.05 7.92 23.09
N GLN A 27 5.00 7.46 22.40
CA GLN A 27 4.22 6.25 22.70
C GLN A 27 4.02 5.42 21.43
N ASN A 28 3.70 4.14 21.58
CA ASN A 28 3.41 3.21 20.47
C ASN A 28 4.50 3.16 19.39
N LYS A 29 5.78 3.27 19.80
CA LYS A 29 6.94 3.42 18.92
C LYS A 29 7.02 2.34 17.85
N ASP A 30 6.79 1.09 18.23
CA ASP A 30 6.93 -0.06 17.32
C ASP A 30 5.90 -0.04 16.20
N VAL A 31 4.62 0.23 16.53
CA VAL A 31 3.55 0.30 15.52
C VAL A 31 3.72 1.54 14.63
N CYS A 32 4.11 2.69 15.21
CA CYS A 32 4.43 3.88 14.42
C CYS A 32 5.62 3.67 13.49
N LYS A 33 6.63 2.89 13.91
CA LYS A 33 7.75 2.50 13.07
C LYS A 33 7.29 1.64 11.88
N GLN A 34 6.40 0.66 12.11
CA GLN A 34 5.84 -0.14 11.01
C GLN A 34 5.11 0.72 9.98
N ILE A 35 4.30 1.68 10.43
CA ILE A 35 3.61 2.64 9.54
C ILE A 35 4.62 3.47 8.74
N LYS A 36 5.69 3.96 9.39
CA LYS A 36 6.78 4.68 8.72
C LYS A 36 7.43 3.82 7.64
N ASP A 37 7.82 2.60 7.97
CA ASP A 37 8.53 1.70 7.05
C ASP A 37 7.64 1.39 5.83
N ARG A 38 6.33 1.15 6.04
CA ARG A 38 5.34 0.97 4.96
C ARG A 38 5.21 2.20 4.06
N ALA A 39 5.08 3.39 4.66
CA ALA A 39 4.94 4.64 3.90
C ALA A 39 6.20 4.98 3.09
N GLU A 40 7.39 4.65 3.61
CA GLU A 40 8.66 4.83 2.91
C GLU A 40 8.79 3.90 1.71
N ILE A 41 8.50 2.60 1.88
CA ILE A 41 8.48 1.63 0.78
C ILE A 41 7.50 2.08 -0.31
N LEU A 42 6.27 2.46 0.07
CA LEU A 42 5.25 2.97 -0.83
C LEU A 42 5.73 4.15 -1.68
N SER A 43 6.35 5.14 -1.02
CA SER A 43 6.86 6.34 -1.67
C SER A 43 7.94 5.99 -2.71
N ILE A 44 8.85 5.08 -2.36
CA ILE A 44 9.91 4.62 -3.26
C ILE A 44 9.31 3.88 -4.46
N THR A 45 8.45 2.89 -4.23
CA THR A 45 7.87 2.06 -5.29
C THR A 45 7.03 2.90 -6.26
N LEU A 46 6.17 3.79 -5.75
CA LEU A 46 5.31 4.60 -6.60
C LEU A 46 6.08 5.64 -7.41
N SER A 47 7.19 6.17 -6.87
CA SER A 47 8.04 7.11 -7.61
C SER A 47 8.60 6.53 -8.92
N GLN A 48 8.81 5.20 -8.98
CA GLN A 48 9.30 4.52 -10.18
C GLN A 48 8.31 4.55 -11.34
N HIS A 49 7.02 4.74 -11.04
CA HIS A 49 5.94 4.74 -12.03
C HIS A 49 5.53 6.15 -12.48
N GLN A 50 6.04 7.21 -11.83
CA GLN A 50 5.58 8.59 -12.01
C GLN A 50 5.73 9.12 -13.45
N ASN A 51 6.70 8.60 -14.22
CA ASN A 51 6.95 9.02 -15.60
C ASN A 51 6.13 8.26 -16.65
N ASN A 52 5.31 7.27 -16.25
CA ASN A 52 4.48 6.50 -17.19
C ASN A 52 3.14 7.20 -17.40
N ALA A 53 3.06 8.10 -18.39
CA ALA A 53 1.87 8.90 -18.66
C ALA A 53 0.61 8.07 -18.95
N GLU A 54 0.74 6.93 -19.63
CA GLU A 54 -0.40 6.07 -19.96
C GLU A 54 -0.97 5.40 -18.70
N LEU A 55 -0.10 4.86 -17.84
CA LEU A 55 -0.46 4.32 -16.54
C LEU A 55 -1.14 5.38 -15.68
N MET A 56 -0.60 6.60 -15.66
CA MET A 56 -1.12 7.70 -14.84
C MET A 56 -2.48 8.24 -15.34
N ASN A 57 -2.82 8.00 -16.60
CA ASN A 57 -4.13 8.33 -17.17
C ASN A 57 -5.17 7.23 -16.94
N ASN A 58 -4.77 6.03 -16.50
CA ASN A 58 -5.70 4.95 -16.23
C ASN A 58 -6.60 5.25 -15.02
N PHE A 59 -7.92 5.10 -15.22
CA PHE A 59 -8.92 5.41 -14.19
C PHE A 59 -8.79 4.55 -12.93
N ALA A 60 -8.60 3.23 -13.07
CA ALA A 60 -8.49 2.33 -11.93
C ALA A 60 -7.23 2.62 -11.10
N VAL A 61 -6.11 2.93 -11.77
CA VAL A 61 -4.86 3.33 -11.12
C VAL A 61 -5.05 4.63 -10.35
N ARG A 62 -5.66 5.66 -10.97
CA ARG A 62 -5.94 6.94 -10.32
C ARG A 62 -6.81 6.77 -9.07
N ALA A 63 -7.92 6.04 -9.19
CA ALA A 63 -8.82 5.79 -8.08
C ALA A 63 -8.14 5.05 -6.91
N ALA A 64 -7.31 4.04 -7.22
CA ALA A 64 -6.58 3.31 -6.21
C ALA A 64 -5.51 4.18 -5.50
N LEU A 65 -4.80 5.03 -6.25
CA LEU A 65 -3.83 5.96 -5.69
C LEU A 65 -4.48 7.05 -4.84
N GLU A 66 -5.65 7.57 -5.24
CA GLU A 66 -6.40 8.54 -4.44
C GLU A 66 -6.86 7.93 -3.10
N ALA A 67 -7.35 6.68 -3.12
CA ALA A 67 -7.74 5.97 -1.90
C ALA A 67 -6.54 5.71 -0.96
N LEU A 68 -5.37 5.44 -1.53
CA LEU A 68 -4.12 5.28 -0.79
C LEU A 68 -3.64 6.60 -0.18
N ASP A 69 -3.67 7.69 -0.94
CA ASP A 69 -3.33 9.05 -0.47
C ASP A 69 -4.18 9.45 0.75
N GLN A 70 -5.51 9.26 0.64
CA GLN A 70 -6.42 9.52 1.76
C GLN A 70 -6.06 8.70 3.00
N THR A 71 -5.78 7.41 2.82
CA THR A 71 -5.44 6.50 3.93
C THR A 71 -4.13 6.90 4.60
N LEU A 72 -3.12 7.34 3.83
CA LEU A 72 -1.87 7.86 4.38
C LEU A 72 -2.07 9.19 5.11
N GLY A 73 -2.97 10.06 4.64
CA GLY A 73 -3.36 11.28 5.36
C GLY A 73 -3.98 10.97 6.73
N GLU A 74 -4.87 9.98 6.81
CA GLU A 74 -5.44 9.51 8.08
C GLU A 74 -4.37 8.90 9.00
N ALA A 75 -3.43 8.14 8.43
CA ALA A 75 -2.31 7.57 9.18
C ALA A 75 -1.39 8.64 9.79
N LEU A 76 -1.10 9.71 9.04
CA LEU A 76 -0.29 10.83 9.54
C LEU A 76 -0.92 11.44 10.79
N ASN A 77 -2.23 11.66 10.80
CA ASN A 77 -2.94 12.20 11.97
C ASN A 77 -2.78 11.29 13.20
N LEU A 78 -2.95 9.98 13.03
CA LEU A 78 -2.77 9.02 14.13
C LEU A 78 -1.33 8.96 14.64
N VAL A 79 -0.34 9.04 13.74
CA VAL A 79 1.08 9.09 14.13
C VAL A 79 1.37 10.38 14.91
N MET A 80 0.77 11.51 14.55
CA MET A 80 0.90 12.76 15.31
C MET A 80 0.30 12.67 16.72
N GLU A 81 -0.80 11.94 16.93
CA GLU A 81 -1.35 11.67 18.27
C GLU A 81 -0.34 10.92 19.18
N CYS A 82 0.60 10.18 18.59
CA CYS A 82 1.65 9.46 19.33
C CYS A 82 2.77 10.38 19.84
N GLN A 83 2.80 11.65 19.47
CA GLN A 83 3.79 12.64 19.92
C GLN A 83 3.39 13.34 21.23
N GLN A 84 2.10 13.32 21.57
CA GLN A 84 1.58 13.94 22.78
C GLN A 84 2.00 13.15 24.03
N LYS A 85 2.30 13.87 25.13
CA LYS A 85 2.49 13.26 26.44
C LYS A 85 1.13 13.26 27.15
N THR A 86 0.54 12.10 27.37
CA THR A 86 -0.71 11.96 28.13
C THR A 86 -0.43 11.95 29.63
N ASN A 87 -1.34 12.49 30.46
CA ASN A 87 -1.22 12.48 31.92
C ASN A 87 -1.22 11.04 32.48
N CYS A 88 -0.43 10.82 33.55
CA CYS A 88 -0.01 9.52 34.10
C CYS A 88 -1.12 8.50 34.40
N VAL A 89 -2.33 8.95 34.75
CA VAL A 89 -3.40 8.08 35.27
C VAL A 89 -4.27 7.44 34.17
N CYS A 90 -4.32 8.02 32.96
CA CYS A 90 -5.03 7.45 31.80
C CYS A 90 -4.08 6.92 30.72
N LEU A 91 -2.77 6.86 31.00
CA LEU A 91 -1.72 6.63 30.02
C LEU A 91 -1.87 5.26 29.34
N PHE A 92 -2.17 4.20 30.09
CA PHE A 92 -2.35 2.85 29.54
C PHE A 92 -3.64 2.66 28.76
N CYS A 93 -4.77 3.20 29.23
CA CYS A 93 -6.06 3.08 28.52
C CYS A 93 -6.05 3.85 27.19
N THR A 94 -5.54 5.08 27.19
CA THR A 94 -5.45 5.91 25.99
C THR A 94 -4.40 5.38 25.03
N ALA A 95 -3.22 4.98 25.52
CA ALA A 95 -2.19 4.37 24.68
C ALA A 95 -2.66 3.04 24.08
N GLY A 96 -3.42 2.23 24.83
CA GLY A 96 -3.99 0.97 24.34
C GLY A 96 -5.02 1.17 23.22
N ASN A 97 -5.96 2.10 23.38
CA ASN A 97 -6.92 2.44 22.32
C ASN A 97 -6.21 2.98 21.06
N LEU A 98 -5.25 3.88 21.27
CA LEU A 98 -4.43 4.42 20.17
C LEU A 98 -3.62 3.32 19.47
N SER A 99 -3.04 2.37 20.22
CA SER A 99 -2.36 1.20 19.67
C SER A 99 -3.28 0.39 18.75
N GLN A 100 -4.51 0.10 19.19
CA GLN A 100 -5.48 -0.61 18.35
C GLN A 100 -5.85 0.16 17.08
N LYS A 101 -6.00 1.49 17.15
CA LYS A 101 -6.24 2.33 15.97
C LYS A 101 -5.06 2.29 15.00
N LEU A 102 -3.83 2.36 15.51
CA LEU A 102 -2.62 2.28 14.68
C LEU A 102 -2.46 0.93 14.00
N VAL A 103 -2.71 -0.18 14.70
CA VAL A 103 -2.67 -1.53 14.11
C VAL A 103 -3.68 -1.66 12.98
N LYS A 104 -4.93 -1.21 13.20
CA LYS A 104 -5.95 -1.17 12.14
C LYS A 104 -5.54 -0.26 10.98
N MET A 105 -4.83 0.83 11.27
CA MET A 105 -4.35 1.73 10.24
C MET A 105 -3.22 1.12 9.39
N GLU A 106 -2.27 0.42 10.01
CA GLU A 106 -1.22 -0.31 9.27
C GLU A 106 -1.85 -1.34 8.32
N GLN A 107 -2.85 -2.08 8.79
CA GLN A 107 -3.59 -3.04 7.95
C GLN A 107 -4.30 -2.35 6.79
N ARG A 108 -4.98 -1.21 7.05
CA ARG A 108 -5.64 -0.42 5.99
C ARG A 108 -4.64 0.10 4.96
N ILE A 109 -3.48 0.58 5.38
CA ILE A 109 -2.40 0.97 4.45
C ILE A 109 -2.00 -0.22 3.59
N SER A 110 -1.80 -1.39 4.19
CA SER A 110 -1.43 -2.61 3.47
C SER A 110 -2.49 -3.03 2.44
N TYR A 111 -3.78 -2.98 2.80
CA TYR A 111 -4.86 -3.27 1.85
C TYR A 111 -4.92 -2.27 0.70
N LYS A 112 -4.78 -0.97 0.98
CA LYS A 112 -4.80 0.06 -0.07
C LYS A 112 -3.55 0.07 -0.94
N ASN A 113 -2.40 -0.33 -0.38
CA ASN A 113 -1.22 -0.61 -1.17
C ASN A 113 -1.48 -1.77 -2.13
N MET A 114 -2.08 -2.87 -1.66
CA MET A 114 -2.41 -4.02 -2.51
C MET A 114 -3.37 -3.64 -3.64
N ASP A 115 -4.43 -2.86 -3.35
CA ASP A 115 -5.34 -2.33 -4.37
C ASP A 115 -4.58 -1.51 -5.45
N ALA A 116 -3.68 -0.62 -5.03
CA ALA A 116 -2.88 0.21 -5.93
C ALA A 116 -1.92 -0.63 -6.78
N MET A 117 -1.20 -1.57 -6.18
CA MET A 117 -0.30 -2.47 -6.91
C MET A 117 -1.06 -3.36 -7.88
N PHE A 118 -2.24 -3.86 -7.49
CA PHE A 118 -3.08 -4.67 -8.38
C PHE A 118 -3.55 -3.86 -9.59
N ALA A 119 -3.97 -2.62 -9.40
CA ALA A 119 -4.35 -1.73 -10.49
C ALA A 119 -3.17 -1.43 -11.44
N ILE A 120 -1.98 -1.13 -10.88
CA ILE A 120 -0.77 -0.87 -11.66
C ILE A 120 -0.35 -2.13 -12.43
N MET A 121 -0.33 -3.29 -11.77
CA MET A 121 0.05 -4.55 -12.40
C MET A 121 -0.95 -4.96 -13.48
N SER A 122 -2.25 -4.84 -13.22
CA SER A 122 -3.29 -5.09 -14.23
C SER A 122 -3.16 -4.19 -15.46
N PHE A 123 -2.64 -2.98 -15.31
CA PHE A 123 -2.36 -2.09 -16.43
C PHE A 123 -1.08 -2.48 -17.19
N LEU A 124 0.00 -2.79 -16.46
CA LEU A 124 1.31 -3.11 -17.04
C LEU A 124 1.40 -4.51 -17.64
N LEU A 125 0.50 -5.43 -17.26
CA LEU A 125 0.42 -6.74 -17.89
C LEU A 125 0.11 -6.57 -19.38
N PRO A 126 0.91 -7.16 -20.29
CA PRO A 126 0.73 -7.01 -21.73
C PRO A 126 -0.69 -7.37 -22.17
N ARG A 127 -1.32 -6.51 -22.98
CA ARG A 127 -2.57 -6.82 -23.71
C ARG A 127 -2.36 -7.83 -24.87
N GLU A 128 -1.35 -8.69 -24.83
CA GLU A 128 -1.16 -9.80 -25.80
C GLU A 128 -2.16 -10.97 -25.56
N PHE A 129 -3.32 -10.66 -24.99
CA PHE A 129 -4.36 -11.64 -24.67
C PHE A 129 -5.49 -11.71 -25.71
N ASN A 130 -5.51 -10.81 -26.70
CA ASN A 130 -6.54 -10.79 -27.73
C ASN A 130 -5.94 -10.78 -29.13
N GLN A 131 -5.30 -11.90 -29.49
CA GLN A 131 -5.57 -12.62 -30.74
C GLN A 131 -4.71 -13.90 -30.78
N GLY A 132 -5.27 -15.03 -30.35
CA GLY A 132 -4.86 -16.34 -30.89
C GLY A 132 -3.98 -17.27 -30.05
N SER A 133 -3.87 -17.16 -28.72
CA SER A 133 -3.32 -18.27 -27.93
C SER A 133 -4.06 -18.51 -26.61
N SER A 134 -4.62 -19.71 -26.44
CA SER A 134 -5.23 -20.15 -25.19
C SER A 134 -4.17 -20.17 -24.08
N GLN A 135 -4.28 -19.25 -23.12
CA GLN A 135 -3.58 -19.37 -21.85
C GLN A 135 -4.44 -20.12 -20.84
N LYS A 136 -3.77 -20.86 -19.94
CA LYS A 136 -4.40 -21.58 -18.83
C LYS A 136 -3.87 -20.97 -17.53
N VAL A 137 -4.78 -20.44 -16.72
CA VAL A 137 -4.48 -19.99 -15.35
C VAL A 137 -4.86 -21.12 -14.41
N TRP A 138 -3.91 -21.53 -13.57
CA TRP A 138 -4.15 -22.56 -12.55
C TRP A 138 -4.01 -21.95 -11.17
N PHE A 139 -5.01 -22.20 -10.34
CA PHE A 139 -4.95 -21.96 -8.90
C PHE A 139 -4.57 -23.28 -8.23
N ILE A 140 -3.43 -23.30 -7.55
CA ILE A 140 -3.03 -24.45 -6.75
C ILE A 140 -3.08 -24.02 -5.29
N GLU A 141 -4.08 -24.53 -4.57
CA GLU A 141 -4.07 -24.51 -3.10
C GLU A 141 -3.10 -25.59 -2.62
N ASN A 142 -2.09 -25.19 -1.86
CA ASN A 142 -1.17 -26.12 -1.22
C ASN A 142 -1.66 -26.44 0.21
N SER A 143 -1.20 -27.55 0.79
CA SER A 143 -1.54 -28.02 2.14
C SER A 143 -1.20 -27.06 3.29
N TYR A 144 -0.56 -25.93 2.99
CA TYR A 144 -0.18 -24.86 3.92
C TYR A 144 -1.11 -23.65 3.88
N ASN A 145 -2.26 -23.72 3.18
CA ASN A 145 -3.22 -22.62 3.05
C ASN A 145 -2.68 -21.37 2.32
N SER A 146 -1.53 -21.50 1.64
CA SER A 146 -0.99 -20.50 0.72
C SER A 146 -1.53 -20.75 -0.69
N CYS A 147 -1.96 -19.68 -1.35
CA CYS A 147 -2.54 -19.77 -2.70
C CYS A 147 -1.46 -19.45 -3.73
N ILE A 148 -1.13 -20.42 -4.57
CA ILE A 148 -0.13 -20.22 -5.63
C ILE A 148 -0.87 -19.95 -6.93
N ILE A 149 -0.65 -18.77 -7.49
CA ILE A 149 -1.13 -18.41 -8.82
C ILE A 149 -0.03 -18.76 -9.83
N LEU A 150 -0.35 -19.65 -10.74
CA LEU A 150 0.52 -20.02 -11.86
C LEU A 150 -0.11 -19.57 -13.19
N VAL A 151 0.64 -18.78 -13.94
CA VAL A 151 0.24 -18.33 -15.28
C VAL A 151 1.09 -19.06 -16.32
N PHE A 152 0.45 -19.80 -17.22
CA PHE A 152 1.11 -20.56 -18.29
C PHE A 152 0.74 -20.03 -19.68
N GLN A 153 1.74 -19.97 -20.56
CA GLN A 153 1.56 -19.72 -22.00
C GLN A 153 2.29 -20.81 -22.80
N ARG A 154 1.57 -21.52 -23.68
CA ARG A 154 2.10 -22.67 -24.45
C ARG A 154 2.90 -23.65 -23.56
N ASP A 155 2.31 -24.01 -22.42
CA ASP A 155 2.88 -24.92 -21.41
C ASP A 155 4.19 -24.44 -20.73
N GLN A 156 4.56 -23.18 -20.91
CA GLN A 156 5.68 -22.53 -20.22
C GLN A 156 5.17 -21.68 -19.06
N LEU A 157 5.74 -21.86 -17.86
CA LEU A 157 5.41 -21.08 -16.67
C LEU A 157 5.99 -19.67 -16.81
N LEU A 158 5.11 -18.67 -16.86
CA LEU A 158 5.49 -17.27 -16.99
C LEU A 158 5.56 -16.56 -15.63
N ILE A 159 4.59 -16.84 -14.75
CA ILE A 159 4.47 -16.16 -13.45
C ILE A 159 4.13 -17.19 -12.40
N ARG A 160 4.88 -17.18 -11.30
CA ARG A 160 4.61 -17.91 -10.06
C ARG A 160 4.52 -16.91 -8.93
N MET A 161 3.33 -16.77 -8.36
CA MET A 161 3.07 -15.85 -7.25
C MET A 161 2.54 -16.63 -6.06
N GLU A 162 3.17 -16.50 -4.91
CA GLU A 162 2.73 -17.08 -3.64
C GLU A 162 1.99 -15.98 -2.85
N ILE A 163 0.74 -16.24 -2.48
CA ILE A 163 -0.13 -15.37 -1.66
C ILE A 163 -0.33 -16.02 -0.29
#